data_AF-G8Z548-F1
#
_entry.id   AF-G8Z548-F1
#
_cell.length_a   1.000
_cell.length_b   1.000
_cell.length_c   1.000
_cell.angle_alpha   90.00
_cell.angle_beta   90.00
_cell.angle_gamma   90.00
#
_symmetry.space_group_name_H-M   'P 1'
#
loop_
_entity.id
_entity.type
_entity.pdbx_description
1 polymer ?
#
loop_
_entity_poly.entity_id
_entity_poly.type
_entity_poly.pdbx_seq_one_letter_code
_entity_poly.pdbx_strand_id
1 'polypeptide(L)'
;GCSSAHILPELSHGQSFHLAFARADCVYFLGGHSLSSDSRPPRLFCLHVELLQGSPLISCESLNTGMSISSAIITRIGPTHRYIILGGYKLDSQKRLECSTVTLDEKGIHIDHLEPPTWIPDIIHSRTWFGGSAGEGSILLGVPTEGGP
;
A
#
# COMPACT_ATOMS: atom_id res chain seq x y z
N GLY A 1 4.13 -20.49 20.72
CA GLY A 1 4.72 -19.47 19.84
C GLY A 1 5.30 -18.38 20.69
N CYS A 2 6.49 -17.88 20.36
CA CYS A 2 7.12 -16.77 21.07
C CYS A 2 6.94 -15.50 20.25
N SER A 3 6.51 -14.42 20.89
CA SER A 3 6.37 -13.10 20.27
C SER A 3 7.29 -12.11 20.99
N SER A 4 7.96 -11.24 20.24
CA SER A 4 8.72 -10.12 20.78
C SER A 4 8.20 -8.82 20.16
N ALA A 5 8.33 -7.71 20.89
CA ALA A 5 7.94 -6.39 20.45
C ALA A 5 9.17 -5.49 20.39
N HIS A 6 9.23 -4.65 19.36
CA HIS A 6 10.35 -3.75 19.09
C HIS A 6 9.81 -2.35 18.84
N ILE A 7 10.51 -1.34 19.35
CA ILE A 7 10.17 0.07 19.16
C ILE A 7 11.14 0.64 18.13
N LEU A 8 10.60 1.26 17.10
CA LEU A 8 11.36 1.88 16.01
C LEU A 8 11.08 3.39 16.01
N PRO A 9 12.10 4.25 16.24
CA PRO A 9 11.94 5.70 16.28
C PRO A 9 11.31 6.30 15.01
N GLU A 10 11.58 5.70 13.86
CA GLU A 10 11.07 6.10 12.54
C GLU A 10 9.55 5.92 12.45
N LEU A 11 9.00 4.95 13.18
CA LEU A 11 7.56 4.63 13.23
C LEU A 11 6.89 5.27 14.45
N SER A 12 7.08 6.59 14.60
CA SER A 12 6.61 7.38 15.74
C SER A 12 5.09 7.52 15.86
N HIS A 13 4.33 7.26 14.79
CA HIS A 13 2.89 7.42 14.75
C HIS A 13 2.22 6.16 14.21
N GLY A 14 1.11 5.77 14.83
CA GLY A 14 0.26 4.69 14.33
C GLY A 14 -0.29 5.00 12.93
N GLN A 15 -0.49 3.95 12.14
CA GLN A 15 -1.05 4.04 10.79
C GLN A 15 -1.90 2.82 10.48
N SER A 16 -2.93 3.01 9.67
CA SER A 16 -3.85 1.95 9.21
C SER A 16 -4.02 2.02 7.70
N PHE A 17 -4.52 0.93 7.10
CA PHE A 17 -4.84 0.84 5.67
C PHE A 17 -3.67 1.20 4.72
N HIS A 18 -2.43 1.00 5.17
CA HIS A 18 -1.22 1.13 4.33
C HIS A 18 -1.04 -0.12 3.47
N LEU A 19 -0.23 0.01 2.42
CA LEU A 19 0.22 -1.13 1.62
C LEU A 19 1.49 -1.72 2.23
N ALA A 20 1.66 -3.04 2.13
CA ALA A 20 2.87 -3.73 2.53
C ALA A 20 3.41 -4.57 1.38
N PHE A 21 4.70 -4.43 1.07
CA PHE A 21 5.39 -5.24 0.07
C PHE A 21 6.61 -5.91 0.70
N ALA A 22 6.85 -7.19 0.40
CA ALA A 22 7.97 -7.92 0.97
C ALA A 22 8.87 -8.51 -0.12
N ARG A 23 10.18 -8.42 0.09
CA ARG A 23 11.22 -9.06 -0.71
C ARG A 23 12.42 -9.35 0.19
N ALA A 24 12.86 -10.60 0.22
CA ALA A 24 13.95 -11.06 1.07
C ALA A 24 13.72 -10.68 2.56
N ASP A 25 14.65 -9.96 3.15
CA ASP A 25 14.69 -9.45 4.53
C ASP A 25 14.03 -8.07 4.70
N CYS A 26 13.47 -7.51 3.63
CA CYS A 26 12.86 -6.19 3.60
C CYS A 26 11.33 -6.23 3.54
N VAL A 27 10.68 -5.38 4.34
CA VAL A 27 9.24 -5.07 4.24
C VAL A 27 9.05 -3.57 4.04
N TYR A 28 8.40 -3.20 2.94
CA TYR A 28 8.08 -1.82 2.60
C TYR A 28 6.66 -1.47 3.01
N PHE A 29 6.49 -0.43 3.82
CA PHE A 29 5.19 0.14 4.17
C PHE A 29 4.95 1.42 3.37
N LEU A 30 3.90 1.46 2.55
CA LEU A 30 3.60 2.59 1.66
C LEU A 30 2.23 3.20 2.00
N GLY A 31 2.19 4.53 2.15
CA GLY A 31 0.98 5.29 2.43
C GLY A 31 0.39 4.97 3.80
N GLY A 32 -0.93 4.87 3.86
CA GLY A 32 -1.71 4.70 5.09
C GLY A 32 -2.44 5.96 5.53
N HIS A 33 -3.37 5.78 6.45
CA HIS A 33 -4.07 6.85 7.15
C HIS A 33 -3.60 6.90 8.61
N SER A 34 -3.37 8.11 9.10
CA SER A 34 -3.02 8.41 10.48
C SER A 34 -4.25 8.97 11.16
N LEU A 35 -4.84 8.20 12.08
CA LEU A 35 -6.04 8.61 12.81
C LEU A 35 -5.79 9.81 13.73
N SER A 36 -4.60 9.90 14.33
CA SER A 36 -4.26 10.97 15.27
C SER A 36 -4.17 12.36 14.63
N SER A 37 -3.83 12.41 13.34
CA SER A 37 -3.68 13.64 12.57
C SER A 37 -4.73 13.79 11.47
N ASP A 38 -5.65 12.84 11.37
CA ASP A 38 -6.64 12.69 10.31
C ASP A 38 -6.07 12.97 8.90
N SER A 39 -4.97 12.31 8.57
CA SER A 39 -4.24 12.61 7.33
C SER A 39 -3.64 11.36 6.69
N ARG A 40 -3.32 11.49 5.40
CA ARG A 40 -2.61 10.46 4.60
C ARG A 40 -1.23 10.97 4.23
N PRO A 41 -0.26 10.98 5.17
CA PRO A 41 1.08 11.46 4.87
C PRO A 41 1.71 10.56 3.78
N PRO A 42 2.48 11.11 2.83
CA PRO A 42 3.10 10.34 1.75
C PRO A 42 4.31 9.55 2.24
N ARG A 43 4.09 8.64 3.19
CA ARG A 43 5.14 7.86 3.84
C ARG A 43 5.53 6.66 3.00
N LEU A 44 6.80 6.34 3.03
CA LEU A 44 7.34 5.07 2.60
C LEU A 44 8.44 4.69 3.57
N PHE A 45 8.27 3.55 4.23
CA PHE A 45 9.28 3.00 5.13
C PHE A 45 9.80 1.69 4.57
N CYS A 46 11.09 1.41 4.76
CA CYS A 46 11.66 0.09 4.58
C CYS A 46 12.09 -0.45 5.95
N LEU A 47 11.51 -1.57 6.33
CA LEU A 47 11.86 -2.33 7.53
C LEU A 47 12.78 -3.46 7.11
N HIS A 48 14.00 -3.47 7.65
CA HIS A 48 14.97 -4.54 7.47
C HIS A 48 14.93 -5.48 8.68
N VAL A 49 14.88 -6.79 8.44
CA VAL A 49 14.80 -7.82 9.48
C VAL A 49 15.84 -8.91 9.25
N GLU A 50 16.86 -8.93 10.09
CA GLU A 50 17.89 -9.97 10.09
C GLU A 50 17.69 -10.93 11.27
N LEU A 51 17.61 -12.23 10.97
CA LEU A 51 17.42 -13.27 11.96
C LEU A 51 18.76 -13.79 12.50
N LEU A 52 19.21 -13.22 13.62
CA LEU A 52 20.41 -13.65 14.33
C LEU A 52 20.07 -14.64 15.45
N GLN A 53 21.07 -15.39 15.92
CA GLN A 53 20.91 -16.27 17.08
C GLN A 53 20.66 -15.44 18.34
N GLY A 54 19.54 -15.69 19.02
CA GLY A 54 19.15 -15.02 20.26
C GLY A 54 18.06 -13.95 20.05
N SER A 55 18.33 -12.92 19.24
CA SER A 55 17.37 -11.85 18.93
C SER A 55 17.50 -11.37 17.48
N PRO A 56 16.39 -11.01 16.81
CA PRO A 56 16.47 -10.40 15.49
C PRO A 56 17.11 -9.01 15.57
N LEU A 57 17.87 -8.65 14.55
CA LEU A 57 18.29 -7.27 14.31
C LEU A 57 17.24 -6.63 13.41
N ILE A 58 16.70 -5.49 13.84
CA ILE A 58 15.63 -4.79 13.13
C ILE A 58 16.03 -3.32 12.97
N SER A 59 15.93 -2.80 11.76
CA SER A 59 16.14 -1.39 11.46
C SER A 59 15.06 -0.87 10.51
N CYS A 60 14.83 0.43 10.53
CA CYS A 60 13.83 1.07 9.67
C CYS A 60 14.43 2.32 9.04
N GLU A 61 14.13 2.55 7.77
CA GLU A 61 14.49 3.78 7.07
C GLU A 61 13.25 4.42 6.45
N SER A 62 13.23 5.75 6.40
CA SER A 62 12.22 6.51 5.68
C SER A 62 12.74 6.85 4.28
N LEU A 63 11.95 6.54 3.26
CA LEU A 63 12.26 6.79 1.85
C LEU A 63 11.43 7.97 1.32
N ASN A 64 11.98 8.75 0.39
CA ASN A 64 11.38 10.00 -0.09
C ASN A 64 10.37 9.81 -1.24
N THR A 65 10.12 8.59 -1.69
CA THR A 65 9.26 8.26 -2.84
C THR A 65 7.86 7.77 -2.42
N GLY A 66 7.41 8.13 -1.22
CA GLY A 66 6.11 7.71 -0.71
C GLY A 66 4.90 8.34 -1.42
N MET A 67 3.71 7.81 -1.11
CA MET A 67 2.45 8.19 -1.74
C MET A 67 1.39 8.52 -0.70
N SER A 68 0.65 9.62 -0.90
CA SER A 68 -0.50 9.98 -0.08
C SER A 68 -1.72 9.16 -0.50
N ILE A 69 -1.82 7.94 0.02
CA ILE A 69 -2.88 6.96 -0.31
C ILE A 69 -3.27 6.14 0.91
N SER A 70 -4.52 5.69 0.97
CA SER A 70 -4.96 4.64 1.91
C SER A 70 -5.92 3.67 1.24
N SER A 71 -6.02 2.45 1.78
CA SER A 71 -6.99 1.41 1.34
C SER A 71 -6.88 1.06 -0.15
N ALA A 72 -5.70 1.24 -0.73
CA ALA A 72 -5.44 0.84 -2.10
C ALA A 72 -5.33 -0.69 -2.21
N ILE A 73 -5.51 -1.20 -3.42
CA ILE A 73 -5.45 -2.62 -3.73
C ILE A 73 -4.12 -2.89 -4.43
N ILE A 74 -3.42 -3.93 -3.99
CA ILE A 74 -2.21 -4.42 -4.66
C ILE A 74 -2.47 -5.77 -5.30
N THR A 75 -1.98 -5.97 -6.52
CA THR A 75 -1.95 -7.29 -7.19
C THR A 75 -0.57 -7.52 -7.77
N ARG A 76 -0.05 -8.75 -7.67
CA ARG A 76 1.26 -9.12 -8.23
C ARG A 76 1.09 -9.49 -9.70
N ILE A 77 1.99 -9.00 -10.56
CA ILE A 77 2.04 -9.35 -11.98
C ILE A 77 3.20 -10.32 -12.22
N GLY A 78 2.87 -11.55 -12.63
CA GLY A 78 3.87 -12.56 -12.97
C GLY A 78 4.68 -13.06 -11.77
N PRO A 79 5.80 -13.76 -12.03
CA PRO A 79 6.60 -14.42 -10.99
C PRO A 79 7.56 -13.47 -10.25
N THR A 80 7.81 -12.27 -10.78
CA THR A 80 8.75 -11.30 -10.20
C THR A 80 8.10 -10.48 -9.07
N HIS A 81 8.90 -9.73 -8.31
CA HIS A 81 8.39 -8.81 -7.29
C HIS A 81 7.86 -7.51 -7.94
N ARG A 82 6.94 -7.66 -8.90
CA ARG A 82 6.26 -6.56 -9.59
C ARG A 82 4.78 -6.55 -9.23
N TYR A 83 4.25 -5.38 -8.95
CA TYR A 83 2.89 -5.20 -8.45
C TYR A 83 2.22 -4.02 -9.14
N ILE A 84 0.90 -4.06 -9.25
CA ILE A 84 0.06 -2.90 -9.56
C ILE A 84 -0.55 -2.39 -8.27
N ILE A 85 -0.55 -1.06 -8.08
CA ILE A 85 -1.38 -0.36 -7.11
C ILE A 85 -2.58 0.27 -7.85
N LEU A 86 -3.78 -0.17 -7.50
CA LEU A 86 -5.03 0.37 -8.03
C LEU A 86 -5.92 0.88 -6.89
N GLY A 87 -6.64 1.96 -7.17
CA GLY A 87 -7.67 2.49 -6.31
C GLY A 87 -7.15 3.07 -4.99
N GLY A 88 -7.99 3.01 -3.96
CA GLY A 88 -7.77 3.67 -2.67
C GLY A 88 -8.26 5.12 -2.64
N TYR A 89 -7.81 5.88 -1.64
CA TYR A 89 -8.25 7.24 -1.36
C TYR A 89 -7.07 8.18 -1.17
N LYS A 90 -7.13 9.37 -1.77
CA LYS A 90 -6.17 10.47 -1.54
C LYS A 90 -6.61 11.36 -0.37
N LEU A 91 -7.90 11.60 -0.28
CA LEU A 91 -8.59 12.36 0.76
C LEU A 91 -9.88 11.63 1.12
N ASP A 92 -10.53 12.00 2.22
CA ASP A 92 -11.75 11.31 2.68
C ASP A 92 -12.91 11.41 1.68
N SER A 93 -12.96 12.49 0.91
CA SER A 93 -13.94 12.73 -0.14
C SER A 93 -13.41 12.46 -1.56
N GLN A 94 -12.16 12.00 -1.71
CA GLN A 94 -11.52 11.83 -3.01
C GLN A 94 -10.87 10.46 -3.20
N LYS A 95 -11.49 9.63 -4.03
CA LYS A 95 -10.92 8.36 -4.51
C LYS A 95 -9.70 8.61 -5.41
N ARG A 96 -8.76 7.67 -5.43
CA ARG A 96 -7.57 7.69 -6.31
C ARG A 96 -7.84 6.95 -7.62
N LEU A 97 -8.05 7.68 -8.73
CA LEU A 97 -8.30 7.07 -10.04
C LEU A 97 -7.03 6.65 -10.80
N GLU A 98 -5.85 7.09 -10.36
CA GLU A 98 -4.58 6.73 -10.99
C GLU A 98 -4.17 5.28 -10.72
N CYS A 99 -3.31 4.75 -11.58
CA CYS A 99 -2.64 3.48 -11.40
C CYS A 99 -1.12 3.68 -11.27
N SER A 100 -0.47 2.78 -10.54
CA SER A 100 1.00 2.79 -10.40
C SER A 100 1.53 1.36 -10.44
N THR A 101 2.75 1.20 -10.93
CA THR A 101 3.51 -0.05 -10.81
C THR A 101 4.50 0.09 -9.66
N VAL A 102 4.68 -0.99 -8.92
CA VAL A 102 5.76 -1.16 -7.93
C VAL A 102 6.67 -2.27 -8.39
N THR A 103 7.97 -2.02 -8.46
CA THR A 103 8.99 -3.04 -8.69
C THR A 103 9.90 -3.10 -7.47
N LEU A 104 10.11 -4.29 -6.91
CA LEU A 104 11.13 -4.53 -5.90
C LEU A 104 12.31 -5.29 -6.52
N ASP A 105 13.50 -4.71 -6.44
CA ASP A 105 14.74 -5.31 -6.92
C ASP A 105 15.88 -5.12 -5.90
N GLU A 106 17.13 -5.37 -6.30
CA GLU A 106 18.31 -5.24 -5.45
C GLU A 106 18.58 -3.80 -5.00
N LYS A 107 18.05 -2.80 -5.70
CA LYS A 107 18.20 -1.37 -5.37
C LYS A 107 17.06 -0.87 -4.47
N GLY A 108 16.06 -1.70 -4.20
CA GLY A 108 14.95 -1.42 -3.30
C GLY A 108 13.62 -1.33 -4.04
N ILE A 109 12.83 -0.32 -3.69
CA ILE A 109 11.48 -0.11 -4.22
C ILE A 109 11.45 1.00 -5.27
N HIS A 110 10.88 0.69 -6.43
CA HIS A 110 10.65 1.62 -7.54
C HIS A 110 9.16 1.76 -7.78
N ILE A 111 8.67 3.00 -7.85
CA ILE A 111 7.26 3.31 -8.06
C ILE A 111 7.13 4.16 -9.31
N ASP A 112 6.43 3.62 -10.30
CA ASP A 112 6.22 4.26 -11.59
C ASP A 112 4.73 4.51 -11.84
N HIS A 113 4.43 5.57 -12.60
CA HIS A 113 3.07 5.77 -13.09
C HIS A 113 2.69 4.66 -14.07
N LEU A 114 1.44 4.20 -14.00
CA LEU A 114 0.85 3.30 -14.96
C LEU A 114 -0.44 3.92 -15.49
N GLU A 115 -0.66 3.82 -16.80
CA GLU A 115 -1.89 4.29 -17.41
C GLU A 115 -3.10 3.63 -16.73
N PRO A 116 -4.05 4.41 -16.20
CA PRO A 116 -5.21 3.85 -15.53
C PRO A 116 -6.14 3.17 -16.55
N PRO A 117 -6.94 2.18 -16.12
CA PRO A 117 -7.98 1.65 -16.99
C PRO A 117 -9.01 2.73 -17.34
N THR A 118 -9.74 2.54 -18.43
CA THR A 118 -10.89 3.39 -18.75
C THR A 118 -12.00 3.14 -17.74
N TRP A 119 -12.14 4.04 -16.78
CA TRP A 119 -13.16 3.96 -15.75
C TRP A 119 -14.55 4.29 -16.31
N ILE A 120 -15.52 3.43 -16.03
CA ILE A 120 -16.92 3.71 -16.36
C ILE A 120 -17.51 4.78 -15.43
N PRO A 121 -18.57 5.50 -15.86
CA PRO A 121 -19.19 6.57 -15.06
C PRO A 121 -19.57 6.13 -13.64
N ASP A 122 -20.10 4.92 -13.46
CA ASP A 122 -20.52 4.42 -12.14
C ASP A 122 -19.34 4.37 -11.15
N ILE A 123 -18.14 4.01 -11.63
CA ILE A 123 -16.93 3.99 -10.80
C ILE A 123 -16.43 5.40 -10.52
N ILE A 124 -16.45 6.27 -11.52
CA ILE A 124 -16.00 7.66 -11.38
C ILE A 124 -16.87 8.39 -10.36
N HIS A 125 -18.19 8.31 -10.50
CA HIS A 125 -19.15 9.05 -9.70
C HIS A 125 -19.46 8.41 -8.35
N SER A 126 -19.22 7.12 -8.15
CA SER A 126 -19.43 6.49 -6.85
C SER A 126 -18.58 7.16 -5.77
N ARG A 127 -19.13 7.40 -4.58
CA ARG A 127 -18.38 8.03 -3.49
C ARG A 127 -17.29 7.11 -2.93
N THR A 128 -17.54 5.81 -2.90
CA THR A 128 -16.64 4.82 -2.29
C THR A 128 -16.44 3.64 -3.23
N TRP A 129 -15.33 2.96 -3.01
CA TRP A 129 -15.04 1.67 -3.62
C TRP A 129 -14.25 0.79 -2.65
N PHE A 130 -14.24 -0.50 -2.93
CA PHE A 130 -13.47 -1.48 -2.19
C PHE A 130 -13.21 -2.67 -3.10
N GLY A 131 -12.32 -3.55 -2.70
CA GLY A 131 -11.95 -4.68 -3.52
C GLY A 131 -10.71 -5.38 -3.02
N GLY A 132 -10.19 -6.25 -3.86
CA GLY A 132 -9.00 -7.04 -3.56
C GLY A 132 -8.37 -7.62 -4.81
N SER A 133 -7.16 -8.13 -4.64
CA SER A 133 -6.51 -8.92 -5.66
C SER A 133 -7.29 -10.20 -5.91
N ALA A 134 -7.53 -10.53 -7.18
CA ALA A 134 -8.02 -11.83 -7.61
C ALA A 134 -6.85 -12.77 -8.03
N GLY A 135 -5.60 -12.34 -7.81
CA GLY A 135 -4.41 -13.04 -8.28
C GLY A 135 -4.04 -12.72 -9.72
N GLU A 136 -2.83 -13.09 -10.13
CA GLU A 136 -2.35 -13.02 -11.53
C GLU A 136 -2.59 -11.67 -12.22
N GLY A 137 -2.34 -10.56 -11.53
CA GLY A 137 -2.55 -9.21 -12.06
C GLY A 137 -4.02 -8.76 -12.14
N SER A 138 -4.97 -9.59 -11.70
CA SER A 138 -6.40 -9.28 -11.70
C SER A 138 -6.84 -8.64 -10.39
N ILE A 139 -7.84 -7.75 -10.47
CA ILE A 139 -8.45 -7.06 -9.32
C ILE A 139 -9.97 -7.16 -9.44
N LEU A 140 -10.61 -7.52 -8.32
CA LEU A 140 -12.05 -7.37 -8.15
C LEU A 140 -12.32 -6.03 -7.48
N LEU A 141 -13.17 -5.21 -8.09
CA LEU A 141 -13.54 -3.88 -7.61
C LEU A 141 -15.06 -3.79 -7.47
N GLY A 142 -15.52 -3.34 -6.31
CA GLY A 142 -16.92 -3.08 -6.00
C GLY A 142 -17.16 -1.61 -5.74
N VAL A 143 -18.31 -1.12 -6.23
CA VAL A 143 -18.87 0.19 -5.91
C VAL A 143 -20.29 0.01 -5.40
N PRO A 144 -20.74 0.76 -4.37
CA PRO A 144 -22.13 0.76 -3.99
C PRO A 144 -23.00 1.30 -5.12
N THR A 145 -24.13 0.64 -5.38
CA THR A 145 -25.17 1.15 -6.27
C THR A 145 -26.21 1.92 -5.44
N GLU A 146 -26.68 3.05 -5.95
CA GLU A 146 -27.87 3.68 -5.38
C GLU A 146 -29.10 2.84 -5.75
N GLY A 147 -29.50 1.98 -4.82
CA GLY A 147 -30.77 1.28 -4.83
C GLY A 147 -31.43 1.52 -3.48
N GLY A 148 -32.55 2.26 -3.49
CA GLY A 148 -33.45 2.25 -2.35
C GLY A 148 -34.08 0.86 -2.16
N PRO A 149 -34.74 0.61 -1.02
CA PRO A 149 -35.52 -0.61 -0.81
C PRO A 149 -36.57 -0.83 -1.92
#